data_AF-A0A7L4PPC7-F1
#
_entry.id   AF-A0A7L4PPC7-F1
#
_cell.length_a   1.000
_cell.length_b   1.000
_cell.length_c   1.000
_cell.angle_alpha   90.00
_cell.angle_beta   90.00
_cell.angle_gamma   90.00
#
_symmetry.space_group_name_H-M   'P 1'
#
loop_
_entity.id
_entity.type
_entity.pdbx_description
1 polymer ?
#
loop_
_entity_poly.entity_id
_entity_poly.type
_entity_poly.pdbx_seq_one_letter_code
_entity_poly.pdbx_strand_id
1 'polypeptide(L)'
;MRIIGKVLDEKYTKMLMLRTDLNLTDVIALDKVQKGKPLNDREFQSLKRKHLIEGRRPRLFVSAEVAAVTDTKADYIKKRAFSKDYYKSMIKDYLTKFKEASRHDIDELLMDIISDALTEEQKKTQITNLLQEMRREGVIKPIGATRHAKWVLSK
;
A
#
# COMPACT_ATOMS: atom_id res chain seq x y z
N MET A 1 -26.03 8.75 32.48
CA MET A 1 -24.91 8.24 31.65
C MET A 1 -25.47 7.84 30.30
N ARG A 2 -25.02 8.45 29.19
CA ARG A 2 -25.46 8.07 27.83
C ARG A 2 -24.52 7.01 27.28
N ILE A 3 -24.92 5.74 27.34
CA ILE A 3 -24.37 4.72 26.46
C ILE A 3 -25.04 4.93 25.12
N ILE A 4 -24.39 5.66 24.21
CA ILE A 4 -24.84 5.70 22.81
C ILE A 4 -24.43 4.36 22.23
N GLY A 5 -25.39 3.42 22.19
CA GLY A 5 -25.25 2.16 21.49
C GLY A 5 -25.03 2.42 20.00
N LYS A 6 -23.79 2.72 19.61
CA LYS A 6 -23.36 2.51 18.24
C LYS A 6 -23.22 1.00 18.09
N VAL A 7 -24.16 0.40 17.37
CA VAL A 7 -24.01 -0.95 16.86
C VAL A 7 -22.72 -0.96 16.05
N LEU A 8 -21.70 -1.60 16.60
CA LEU A 8 -20.48 -1.89 15.86
C LEU A 8 -20.88 -2.84 14.73
N ASP A 9 -20.31 -2.64 13.54
CA ASP A 9 -20.53 -3.58 12.44
C ASP A 9 -20.29 -5.02 12.94
N GLU A 10 -21.20 -5.93 12.60
CA GLU A 10 -21.14 -7.32 13.03
C GLU A 10 -19.78 -7.95 12.66
N LYS A 11 -19.22 -7.55 11.51
CA LYS A 11 -17.89 -7.97 11.02
C LYS A 11 -16.77 -7.59 12.00
N TYR A 12 -16.86 -6.40 12.56
CA TYR A 12 -15.90 -5.87 13.52
C TYR A 12 -16.11 -6.45 14.92
N THR A 13 -17.35 -6.77 15.28
CA THR A 13 -17.66 -7.52 16.51
C THR A 13 -17.07 -8.93 16.47
N LYS A 14 -17.23 -9.64 15.33
CA LYS A 14 -16.61 -10.95 15.09
C LYS A 14 -15.09 -10.89 15.19
N MET A 15 -14.47 -9.84 14.66
CA MET A 15 -13.02 -9.66 14.75
C MET A 15 -12.53 -9.49 16.19
N LEU A 16 -13.24 -8.71 17.03
CA LEU A 16 -12.92 -8.61 18.47
C LEU A 16 -12.96 -9.99 19.16
N MET A 17 -13.93 -10.84 18.81
CA MET A 17 -14.06 -12.17 19.40
C MET A 17 -12.95 -13.12 18.95
N LEU A 18 -12.48 -13.00 17.70
CA LEU A 18 -11.44 -13.87 17.14
C LEU A 18 -10.02 -13.45 17.53
N ARG A 19 -9.80 -12.17 17.83
CA ARG A 19 -8.48 -11.60 18.14
C ARG A 19 -8.49 -10.97 19.53
N THR A 20 -8.05 -11.73 20.53
CA THR A 20 -8.01 -11.29 21.94
C THR A 20 -7.01 -10.17 22.21
N ASP A 21 -6.08 -9.91 21.29
CA ASP A 21 -5.12 -8.81 21.36
C ASP A 21 -5.71 -7.48 20.86
N LEU A 22 -6.91 -7.49 20.26
CA LEU A 22 -7.63 -6.28 19.85
C LEU A 22 -8.53 -5.76 20.95
N ASN A 23 -8.52 -4.44 21.13
CA ASN A 23 -9.50 -3.76 21.98
C ASN A 23 -10.55 -3.05 21.12
N LEU A 24 -11.64 -2.63 21.77
CA LEU A 24 -12.74 -1.92 21.11
C LEU A 24 -12.26 -0.67 20.34
N THR A 25 -11.25 0.05 20.85
CA THR A 25 -10.70 1.24 20.21
C THR A 25 -10.00 0.92 18.90
N ASP A 26 -9.23 -0.17 18.84
CA ASP A 26 -8.59 -0.62 17.59
C ASP A 26 -9.64 -0.94 16.52
N VAL A 27 -10.72 -1.59 16.93
CA VAL A 27 -11.77 -2.01 16.00
C VAL A 27 -12.60 -0.84 15.50
N ILE A 28 -12.89 0.14 16.36
CA ILE A 28 -13.46 1.43 15.91
C ILE A 28 -12.51 2.15 14.94
N ALA A 29 -11.20 2.08 15.17
CA ALA A 29 -10.22 2.70 14.28
C ALA A 29 -10.13 1.98 12.92
N LEU A 30 -10.26 0.64 12.89
CA LEU A 30 -10.34 -0.10 11.62
C LEU A 30 -11.59 0.25 10.82
N ASP A 31 -12.75 0.38 11.48
CA ASP A 31 -13.98 0.85 10.85
C ASP A 31 -13.80 2.26 10.23
N LYS A 32 -13.10 3.16 10.93
CA LYS A 32 -12.74 4.48 10.37
C LYS A 32 -11.90 4.34 9.10
N VAL A 33 -10.87 3.50 9.10
CA VAL A 33 -10.01 3.28 7.92
C VAL A 33 -10.80 2.76 6.73
N GLN A 34 -11.65 1.76 6.95
CA GLN A 34 -12.48 1.20 5.88
C GLN A 34 -13.42 2.27 5.30
N LYS A 35 -13.98 3.13 6.15
CA LYS A 35 -14.85 4.25 5.77
C LYS A 35 -14.08 5.50 5.29
N GLY A 36 -12.76 5.42 5.13
CA GLY A 36 -11.92 6.53 4.67
C GLY A 36 -11.85 7.72 5.63
N LYS A 37 -12.19 7.52 6.92
CA LYS A 37 -12.16 8.57 7.94
C LYS A 37 -10.74 8.76 8.50
N PRO A 38 -10.37 9.98 8.89
CA PRO A 38 -9.05 10.25 9.44
C PRO A 38 -8.85 9.54 10.78
N LEU A 39 -7.62 9.08 11.01
CA LEU A 39 -7.15 8.56 12.27
C LEU A 39 -6.39 9.62 13.05
N ASN A 40 -6.57 9.66 14.36
CA ASN A 40 -5.62 10.36 15.23
C ASN A 40 -4.30 9.57 15.35
N ASP A 41 -3.26 10.18 15.92
CA ASP A 41 -1.94 9.56 15.97
C ASP A 41 -1.90 8.30 16.84
N ARG A 42 -2.64 8.28 17.94
CA ARG A 42 -2.72 7.10 18.83
C ARG A 42 -3.36 5.91 18.13
N GLU A 43 -4.47 6.13 17.44
CA GLU A 43 -5.17 5.13 16.63
C GLU A 43 -4.25 4.56 15.56
N PHE A 44 -3.61 5.44 14.78
CA PHE A 44 -2.71 5.01 13.72
C PHE A 44 -1.51 4.22 14.23
N GLN A 45 -0.86 4.68 15.31
CA GLN A 45 0.28 3.96 15.86
C GLN A 45 -0.13 2.63 16.50
N SER A 46 -1.33 2.54 17.08
CA SER A 46 -1.87 1.27 17.56
C SER A 46 -2.04 0.28 16.40
N LEU A 47 -2.80 0.67 15.38
CA LEU A 47 -3.08 -0.19 14.22
C LEU A 47 -1.82 -0.57 13.44
N LYS A 48 -0.89 0.37 13.28
CA LYS A 48 0.38 0.14 12.57
C LYS A 48 1.27 -0.85 13.31
N ARG A 49 1.42 -0.72 14.64
CA ARG A 49 2.22 -1.67 15.45
C ARG A 49 1.64 -3.08 15.44
N LYS A 50 0.31 -3.19 15.33
CA LYS A 50 -0.40 -4.47 15.25
C LYS A 50 -0.51 -5.01 13.82
N HIS A 51 0.07 -4.32 12.82
CA HIS A 51 0.02 -4.69 11.40
C HIS A 51 -1.40 -4.86 10.83
N LEU A 52 -2.36 -4.08 11.34
CA LEU A 52 -3.78 -4.18 10.94
C LEU A 52 -4.14 -3.28 9.75
N ILE A 53 -3.23 -2.39 9.37
CA ILE A 53 -3.41 -1.43 8.29
C ILE A 53 -2.18 -1.38 7.39
N GLU A 54 -2.43 -1.09 6.13
CA GLU A 54 -1.45 -0.92 5.07
C GLU A 54 -1.63 0.45 4.38
N GLY A 55 -0.65 0.84 3.56
CA GLY A 55 -0.64 2.12 2.85
C GLY A 55 0.02 3.28 3.61
N ARG A 56 -0.17 4.50 3.10
CA ARG A 56 0.42 5.73 3.64
C ARG A 56 -0.66 6.78 3.85
N ARG A 57 -0.63 7.48 5.00
CA ARG A 57 -1.52 8.60 5.28
C ARG A 57 -1.52 9.61 4.12
N PRO A 58 -2.68 10.15 3.71
CA PRO A 58 -4.01 9.89 4.28
C PRO A 58 -4.70 8.62 3.72
N ARG A 59 -4.12 7.97 2.70
CA ARG A 59 -4.71 6.82 1.98
C ARG A 59 -4.33 5.49 2.64
N LEU A 60 -4.93 5.23 3.80
CA LEU A 60 -4.78 3.96 4.51
C LEU A 60 -5.87 2.96 4.11
N PHE A 61 -5.55 1.68 4.23
CA PHE A 61 -6.50 0.59 4.07
C PHE A 61 -6.23 -0.53 5.05
N VAL A 62 -7.22 -1.38 5.28
CA VAL A 62 -7.09 -2.54 6.18
C VAL A 62 -6.14 -3.58 5.59
N SER A 63 -5.41 -4.30 6.44
CA SER A 63 -4.50 -5.36 5.99
C SER A 63 -5.24 -6.54 5.37
N ALA A 64 -4.51 -7.42 4.67
CA ALA A 64 -5.08 -8.63 4.08
C ALA A 64 -5.88 -9.48 5.09
N GLU A 65 -5.36 -9.67 6.30
CA GLU A 65 -5.99 -10.43 7.39
C GLU A 65 -7.32 -9.79 7.81
N VAL A 66 -7.30 -8.49 8.07
CA VAL A 66 -8.49 -7.72 8.45
C VAL A 66 -9.54 -7.74 7.33
N ALA A 67 -9.09 -7.63 6.09
CA ALA A 67 -9.97 -7.71 4.92
C ALA A 67 -10.62 -9.09 4.77
N ALA A 68 -9.90 -10.14 5.14
CA ALA A 68 -10.41 -11.51 5.07
C ALA A 68 -11.56 -11.76 6.05
N VAL A 69 -11.47 -11.19 7.26
CA VAL A 69 -12.47 -11.34 8.33
C VAL A 69 -13.64 -10.38 8.17
N THR A 70 -13.42 -9.20 7.57
CA THR A 70 -14.47 -8.19 7.34
C THR A 70 -15.16 -8.31 5.98
N ASP A 71 -14.84 -9.35 5.22
CA ASP A 71 -15.38 -9.55 3.87
C ASP A 71 -15.20 -8.30 2.98
N THR A 72 -13.99 -7.73 3.03
CA THR A 72 -13.55 -6.58 2.21
C THR A 72 -12.36 -6.94 1.32
N LYS A 73 -12.17 -8.24 1.04
CA LYS A 73 -11.07 -8.79 0.23
C LYS A 73 -10.95 -8.12 -1.15
N ALA A 74 -12.08 -7.86 -1.81
CA ALA A 74 -12.09 -7.20 -3.12
C ALA A 74 -11.55 -5.76 -3.04
N ASP A 75 -11.97 -5.00 -2.02
CA ASP A 75 -11.48 -3.64 -1.80
C ASP A 75 -9.99 -3.63 -1.45
N TYR A 76 -9.53 -4.63 -0.67
CA TYR A 76 -8.11 -4.82 -0.39
C TYR A 76 -7.29 -5.02 -1.68
N ILE A 77 -7.70 -5.95 -2.54
CA ILE A 77 -6.99 -6.21 -3.81
C ILE A 77 -6.96 -4.95 -4.69
N LYS A 78 -8.08 -4.23 -4.80
CA LYS A 78 -8.14 -2.97 -5.56
C LYS A 78 -7.16 -1.94 -4.99
N LYS A 79 -7.21 -1.66 -3.69
CA LYS A 79 -6.32 -0.66 -3.07
C LYS A 79 -4.84 -1.08 -3.12
N ARG A 80 -4.56 -2.38 -2.97
CA ARG A 80 -3.22 -2.95 -3.11
C ARG A 80 -2.68 -2.85 -4.53
N ALA A 81 -3.51 -3.07 -5.56
CA ALA A 81 -3.11 -2.92 -6.96
C ALA A 81 -2.64 -1.49 -7.29
N PHE A 82 -3.09 -0.48 -6.56
CA PHE A 82 -2.62 0.90 -6.71
C PHE A 82 -1.51 1.30 -5.71
N SER A 83 -0.91 0.33 -5.02
CA SER A 83 0.13 0.57 -4.02
C SER A 83 1.53 0.62 -4.65
N LYS A 84 2.45 1.30 -3.96
CA LYS A 84 3.87 1.29 -4.34
C LYS A 84 4.44 -0.12 -4.40
N ASP A 85 4.07 -0.99 -3.47
CA ASP A 85 4.63 -2.35 -3.40
C ASP A 85 4.24 -3.17 -4.62
N TYR A 86 3.01 -2.98 -5.14
CA TYR A 86 2.59 -3.60 -6.39
C TYR A 86 3.42 -3.11 -7.59
N TYR A 87 3.64 -1.80 -7.70
CA TYR A 87 4.49 -1.25 -8.77
C TYR A 87 5.95 -1.74 -8.64
N LYS A 88 6.50 -1.84 -7.42
CA LYS A 88 7.83 -2.42 -7.17
C LYS A 88 7.89 -3.89 -7.61
N SER A 89 6.85 -4.69 -7.33
CA SER A 89 6.81 -6.08 -7.78
C SER A 89 6.78 -6.18 -9.30
N MET A 90 6.03 -5.32 -10.00
CA MET A 90 6.03 -5.30 -11.46
C MET A 90 7.41 -5.00 -12.06
N ILE A 91 8.12 -4.01 -11.50
CA ILE A 91 9.50 -3.70 -11.91
C ILE A 91 10.42 -4.89 -11.65
N LYS A 92 10.29 -5.52 -10.47
CA LYS A 92 11.12 -6.68 -10.10
C LYS A 92 10.88 -7.87 -11.05
N ASP A 93 9.62 -8.15 -11.39
CA ASP A 93 9.25 -9.22 -12.30
C ASP A 93 9.79 -8.95 -13.71
N TYR A 94 9.68 -7.69 -14.18
CA TYR A 94 10.28 -7.25 -15.44
C TYR A 94 11.79 -7.49 -15.45
N LEU A 95 12.52 -6.99 -14.44
CA LEU A 95 13.98 -7.15 -14.37
C LEU A 95 14.41 -8.60 -14.15
N THR A 96 13.59 -9.43 -13.52
CA THR A 96 13.87 -10.87 -13.38
C THR A 96 13.83 -11.56 -14.75
N LYS A 97 12.84 -11.23 -15.58
CA LYS A 97 12.62 -11.81 -16.91
C LYS A 97 13.57 -11.25 -17.97
N PHE A 98 13.71 -9.92 -18.03
CA PHE A 98 14.42 -9.21 -19.11
C PHE A 98 15.81 -8.69 -18.69
N LYS A 99 16.22 -8.90 -17.44
CA LYS A 99 17.54 -8.59 -16.85
C LYS A 99 17.87 -7.12 -16.65
N GLU A 100 17.45 -6.26 -17.57
CA GLU A 100 17.67 -4.82 -17.52
C GLU A 100 16.44 -4.06 -18.02
N ALA A 101 16.28 -2.80 -17.57
CA ALA A 101 15.26 -1.90 -18.05
C ALA A 101 15.81 -0.46 -18.14
N SER A 102 15.55 0.22 -19.25
CA SER A 102 15.75 1.66 -19.37
C SER A 102 14.67 2.43 -18.59
N ARG A 103 14.84 3.74 -18.45
CA ARG A 103 13.79 4.59 -17.90
C ARG A 103 12.50 4.52 -18.73
N HIS A 104 12.63 4.48 -20.05
CA HIS A 104 11.51 4.44 -20.97
C HIS A 104 10.69 3.15 -20.81
N ASP A 105 11.36 1.98 -20.72
CA ASP A 105 10.68 0.69 -20.53
C ASP A 105 9.85 0.67 -19.24
N ILE A 106 10.34 1.30 -18.17
CA ILE A 106 9.64 1.39 -16.89
C ILE A 106 8.47 2.37 -16.96
N ASP A 107 8.63 3.48 -17.68
CA ASP A 107 7.54 4.42 -17.91
C ASP A 107 6.41 3.72 -18.71
N GLU A 108 6.73 3.02 -19.80
CA GLU A 108 5.75 2.23 -20.57
C GLU A 108 5.07 1.15 -19.73
N LEU A 109 5.82 0.47 -18.85
CA LEU A 109 5.27 -0.57 -17.97
C LEU A 109 4.23 -0.03 -16.97
N LEU A 110 4.39 1.22 -16.50
CA LEU A 110 3.63 1.74 -15.35
C LEU A 110 2.66 2.87 -15.67
N MET A 111 2.81 3.60 -16.79
CA MET A 111 2.02 4.81 -17.04
C MET A 111 0.51 4.55 -17.07
N ASP A 112 0.10 3.44 -17.68
CA ASP A 112 -1.32 3.05 -17.85
C ASP A 112 -1.90 2.34 -16.60
N ILE A 113 -1.04 1.98 -15.64
CA ILE A 113 -1.44 1.25 -14.43
C ILE A 113 -1.54 2.19 -13.24
N ILE A 114 -0.68 3.22 -13.21
CA ILE A 114 -0.76 4.27 -12.20
C ILE A 114 -2.07 5.04 -12.40
N SER A 115 -2.79 5.23 -11.29
CA SER A 115 -4.03 6.01 -11.16
C SER A 115 -4.14 7.18 -12.16
N ASP A 116 -5.18 7.16 -12.99
CA ASP A 116 -5.51 8.22 -13.95
C ASP A 116 -5.90 9.56 -13.32
N ALA A 117 -6.15 9.58 -12.02
CA ALA A 117 -6.32 10.84 -11.27
C ALA A 117 -5.02 11.67 -11.15
N LEU A 118 -3.87 11.16 -11.62
CA LEU A 118 -2.59 11.86 -11.64
C LEU A 118 -2.27 12.39 -13.03
N THR A 119 -1.66 13.56 -13.11
CA THR A 119 -1.11 14.08 -14.37
C THR A 119 0.10 13.27 -14.79
N GLU A 120 0.44 13.28 -16.08
CA GLU A 120 1.63 12.62 -16.63
C GLU A 120 2.92 12.98 -15.88
N GLU A 121 3.08 14.26 -15.50
CA GLU A 121 4.23 14.72 -14.72
C GLU A 121 4.26 14.14 -13.30
N GLN A 122 3.09 14.04 -12.66
CA GLN A 122 2.95 13.40 -11.36
C GLN A 122 3.24 11.90 -11.43
N LYS A 123 2.77 11.20 -12.47
CA LYS A 123 3.06 9.79 -12.73
C LYS A 123 4.58 9.57 -12.92
N LYS A 124 5.23 10.37 -13.77
CA LYS A 124 6.69 10.31 -13.98
C LYS A 124 7.47 10.57 -12.70
N THR A 125 7.06 11.55 -11.90
CA THR A 125 7.67 11.84 -10.59
C THR A 125 7.52 10.68 -9.62
N GLN A 126 6.34 10.05 -9.60
CA GLN A 126 6.09 8.87 -8.78
C GLN A 126 6.99 7.69 -9.18
N ILE A 127 7.16 7.43 -10.48
CA ILE A 127 8.06 6.39 -11.00
C ILE A 127 9.51 6.70 -10.60
N THR A 128 9.98 7.94 -10.74
CA THR A 128 11.32 8.35 -10.28
C THR A 128 11.52 8.04 -8.80
N ASN A 129 10.58 8.45 -7.97
CA ASN A 129 10.63 8.22 -6.53
C ASN A 129 10.64 6.73 -6.19
N LEU A 130 9.87 5.91 -6.92
CA LEU A 130 9.82 4.47 -6.77
C LEU A 130 11.18 3.83 -7.04
N LEU A 131 11.82 4.18 -8.14
CA LEU A 131 13.14 3.66 -8.52
C LEU A 131 14.23 4.06 -7.52
N GLN A 132 14.21 5.31 -7.06
CA GLN A 132 15.16 5.76 -6.03
C GLN A 132 14.92 5.09 -4.68
N GLU A 133 13.68 4.74 -4.35
CA GLU A 133 13.33 3.96 -3.17
C GLU A 133 13.87 2.53 -3.29
N MET A 134 13.59 1.82 -4.39
CA MET A 134 14.10 0.48 -4.65
C MET A 134 15.64 0.42 -4.68
N ARG A 135 16.30 1.48 -5.18
CA ARG A 135 17.75 1.61 -5.14
C ARG A 135 18.27 1.73 -3.71
N ARG A 136 17.66 2.58 -2.88
CA ARG A 136 18.03 2.75 -1.46
C ARG A 136 17.78 1.48 -0.65
N GLU A 137 16.76 0.71 -1.01
CA GLU A 137 16.46 -0.62 -0.43
C GLU A 137 17.42 -1.71 -0.92
N GLY A 138 18.31 -1.40 -1.88
CA GLY A 138 19.26 -2.38 -2.44
C GLY A 138 18.61 -3.41 -3.36
N VAL A 139 17.38 -3.18 -3.83
CA VAL A 139 16.66 -4.12 -4.72
C VAL A 139 17.15 -3.99 -6.16
N ILE A 140 17.45 -2.76 -6.60
CA ILE A 140 17.94 -2.46 -7.94
C ILE A 140 19.15 -1.54 -7.88
N LYS A 141 19.93 -1.53 -8.96
CA LYS A 141 21.04 -0.59 -9.13
C LYS A 141 21.08 -0.06 -10.57
N PRO A 142 21.52 1.20 -10.77
CA PRO A 142 21.78 1.71 -12.09
C PRO A 142 23.11 1.16 -12.62
N ILE A 143 23.17 0.88 -13.92
CA ILE A 143 24.39 0.57 -14.68
C ILE A 143 24.49 1.53 -15.88
N GLY A 144 25.71 1.93 -16.24
CA GLY A 144 25.96 2.84 -17.35
C GLY A 144 26.01 4.32 -16.98
N ALA A 145 26.23 5.18 -17.99
CA ALA A 145 26.33 6.63 -17.82
C ALA A 145 24.97 7.25 -17.45
N THR A 146 24.97 8.33 -16.67
CA THR A 146 23.78 8.98 -16.10
C THR A 146 22.63 9.20 -17.09
N ARG A 147 22.93 9.57 -18.34
CA ARG A 147 21.90 9.83 -19.39
C ARG A 147 21.31 8.57 -20.02
N HIS A 148 22.02 7.43 -19.94
CA HIS A 148 21.62 6.14 -20.54
C HIS A 148 21.63 5.02 -19.49
N ALA A 149 21.42 5.39 -18.22
CA ALA A 149 21.49 4.44 -17.13
C ALA A 149 20.35 3.42 -17.29
N LYS A 150 20.70 2.14 -17.24
CA LYS A 150 19.75 1.04 -17.15
C LYS A 150 19.64 0.56 -15.72
N TRP A 151 18.47 0.11 -15.33
CA TRP A 151 18.23 -0.51 -14.04
C TRP A 151 18.38 -2.01 -14.16
N VAL A 152 19.07 -2.62 -13.20
CA VAL A 152 19.19 -4.06 -13.06
C VAL A 152 18.90 -4.45 -11.61
N LEU A 153 18.54 -5.72 -11.37
CA LEU A 153 18.48 -6.24 -10.01
C LEU A 153 19.86 -6.09 -9.33
N SER A 154 19.85 -5.66 -8.08
CA SER A 154 21.04 -5.80 -7.24
C SER A 154 21.26 -7.28 -6.94
N LYS A 155 22.53 -7.69 -6.90
CA LYS A 155 22.89 -9.08 -6.60
C LYS A 155 22.60 -9.40 -5.14
#